data_AF-A0A8J8P2H4-F1
#
_entry.id   AF-A0A8J8P2H4-F1
#
_cell.length_a   1.000
_cell.length_b   1.000
_cell.length_c   1.000
_cell.angle_alpha   90.00
_cell.angle_beta   90.00
_cell.angle_gamma   90.00
#
_symmetry.space_group_name_H-M   'P 1'
#
loop_
_entity.id
_entity.type
_entity.pdbx_description
1 polymer ?
#
loop_
_entity_poly.entity_id
_entity_poly.type
_entity_poly.pdbx_seq_one_letter_code
_entity_poly.pdbx_strand_id
1 'polypeptide(L)'
;MLPSDNQLKAIQKRLHSLSGSQLEIEIVTMLREPKRHIIHSVVKVIPKEVIIDCMMQTIDVQSQGGMKQVSHDMEADEKKKSAGGVFLTLLKKNPGVTKDMMKKLLKAEKDRARDKRRTLSMLDGLDIDKIKIPKLIQPQEIQEIQTQGASVDQSKGNLNAEMLDSLPDI
;
A
#
# COMPACT_ATOMS: atom_id res chain seq x y z
N MET A 1 -8.20 -27.83 -2.92
CA MET A 1 -8.77 -27.72 -4.28
C MET A 1 -7.91 -26.74 -5.06
N LEU A 2 -7.42 -27.14 -6.23
CA LEU A 2 -6.76 -26.22 -7.15
C LEU A 2 -7.78 -25.17 -7.63
N PRO A 3 -7.42 -23.89 -7.76
CA PRO A 3 -8.30 -22.89 -8.36
C PRO A 3 -8.62 -23.32 -9.79
N SER A 4 -9.89 -23.20 -10.19
CA SER A 4 -10.30 -23.55 -11.55
C SER A 4 -9.70 -22.56 -12.55
N ASP A 5 -9.45 -23.00 -13.79
CA ASP A 5 -8.88 -22.15 -14.84
C ASP A 5 -9.69 -20.86 -15.06
N ASN A 6 -11.01 -20.93 -14.86
CA ASN A 6 -11.90 -19.78 -14.93
C ASN A 6 -11.64 -18.76 -13.79
N GLN A 7 -11.33 -19.24 -12.59
CA GLN A 7 -10.94 -18.37 -11.47
C GLN A 7 -9.59 -17.70 -11.73
N LEU A 8 -8.60 -18.44 -12.23
CA LEU A 8 -7.29 -17.88 -12.60
C LEU A 8 -7.41 -16.78 -13.65
N LYS A 9 -8.19 -17.03 -14.72
CA LYS A 9 -8.46 -16.02 -15.77
C LYS A 9 -9.18 -14.79 -15.23
N ALA A 10 -10.15 -14.98 -14.32
CA ALA A 10 -10.86 -13.87 -13.69
C ALA A 10 -9.93 -13.01 -12.83
N ILE A 11 -9.04 -13.64 -12.05
CA ILE A 11 -8.03 -12.93 -11.23
C ILE A 11 -7.07 -12.17 -12.15
N GLN A 12 -6.54 -12.81 -13.20
CA GLN A 12 -5.64 -12.17 -14.15
C GLN A 12 -6.29 -10.93 -14.79
N LYS A 13 -7.52 -11.07 -15.30
CA LYS A 13 -8.28 -9.95 -15.89
C LYS A 13 -8.49 -8.81 -14.90
N ARG A 14 -8.81 -9.13 -13.64
CA ARG A 14 -8.92 -8.13 -12.57
C ARG A 14 -7.59 -7.40 -12.36
N LEU A 15 -6.46 -8.11 -12.28
CA LEU A 15 -5.16 -7.46 -12.07
C LEU A 15 -4.77 -6.53 -13.23
N HIS A 16 -5.10 -6.88 -14.48
CA HIS A 16 -4.85 -5.99 -15.63
C HIS A 16 -5.67 -4.70 -15.60
N SER A 17 -6.86 -4.67 -15.00
CA SER A 17 -7.67 -3.44 -14.93
C SER A 17 -7.26 -2.48 -13.80
N LEU A 18 -6.47 -2.92 -12.82
CA LEU A 18 -6.08 -2.09 -11.67
C LEU A 18 -5.04 -1.01 -12.03
N SER A 19 -5.17 0.18 -11.45
CA SER A 19 -4.09 1.19 -11.44
C SER A 19 -2.91 0.74 -10.57
N GLY A 20 -1.75 1.39 -10.68
CA GLY A 20 -0.54 1.02 -9.93
C GLY A 20 -0.76 0.95 -8.40
N SER A 21 -1.43 1.94 -7.82
CA SER A 21 -1.71 1.98 -6.37
C SER A 21 -2.70 0.89 -5.94
N GLN A 22 -3.72 0.62 -6.77
CA GLN A 22 -4.68 -0.46 -6.49
C GLN A 22 -4.03 -1.85 -6.63
N LEU A 23 -3.16 -2.01 -7.63
CA LEU A 23 -2.39 -3.22 -7.86
C LEU A 23 -1.47 -3.53 -6.67
N GLU A 24 -0.80 -2.51 -6.11
CA GLU A 24 0.02 -2.66 -4.91
C GLU A 24 -0.80 -3.22 -3.73
N ILE A 25 -1.96 -2.63 -3.45
CA ILE A 25 -2.84 -3.07 -2.36
C ILE A 25 -3.32 -4.50 -2.58
N GLU A 26 -3.71 -4.82 -3.81
CA GLU A 26 -4.18 -6.16 -4.19
C GLU A 26 -3.07 -7.20 -3.98
N ILE A 27 -1.86 -6.94 -4.47
CA ILE A 27 -0.71 -7.85 -4.33
C ILE A 27 -0.33 -8.04 -2.86
N VAL A 28 -0.27 -6.96 -2.08
CA VAL A 28 0.00 -7.03 -0.63
C VAL A 28 -1.02 -7.93 0.06
N THR A 29 -2.29 -7.78 -0.29
CA THR A 29 -3.39 -8.55 0.30
C THR A 29 -3.32 -10.03 -0.10
N MET A 30 -3.06 -10.31 -1.39
CA MET A 30 -2.91 -11.67 -1.91
C MET A 30 -1.71 -12.40 -1.31
N LEU A 31 -0.55 -11.73 -1.22
CA LEU A 31 0.68 -12.33 -0.68
C LEU A 31 0.70 -12.36 0.85
N ARG A 32 -0.23 -11.66 1.51
CA ARG A 32 -0.24 -11.40 2.96
C ARG A 32 1.09 -10.83 3.45
N GLU A 33 1.67 -9.92 2.67
CA GLU A 33 3.01 -9.40 2.91
C GLU A 33 2.98 -8.31 4.00
N PRO A 34 3.64 -8.51 5.16
CA PRO A 34 3.68 -7.50 6.22
C PRO A 34 4.48 -6.26 5.79
N LYS A 35 5.48 -6.43 4.93
CA LYS A 35 6.34 -5.34 4.45
C LYS A 35 5.81 -4.72 3.16
N ARG A 36 4.74 -3.93 3.26
CA ARG A 36 4.08 -3.27 2.11
C ARG A 36 5.04 -2.49 1.20
N HIS A 37 6.06 -1.85 1.78
CA HIS A 37 7.07 -1.09 1.05
C HIS A 37 7.90 -1.92 0.07
N ILE A 38 8.04 -3.23 0.28
CA ILE A 38 8.72 -4.12 -0.68
C ILE A 38 7.87 -4.21 -1.96
N ILE A 39 6.56 -4.45 -1.81
CA ILE A 39 5.64 -4.53 -2.95
C ILE A 39 5.53 -3.18 -3.65
N HIS A 40 5.47 -2.08 -2.91
CA HIS A 40 5.55 -0.73 -3.48
C HIS A 40 6.77 -0.57 -4.39
N SER A 41 7.94 -0.99 -3.92
CA SER A 41 9.18 -0.91 -4.69
C SER A 41 9.12 -1.80 -5.94
N VAL A 42 8.53 -2.99 -5.84
CA VAL A 42 8.30 -3.90 -6.97
C VAL A 42 7.42 -3.25 -8.03
N VAL A 43 6.25 -2.72 -7.66
CA VAL A 43 5.30 -2.06 -8.58
C VAL A 43 5.93 -0.83 -9.25
N LYS A 44 6.84 -0.14 -8.57
CA LYS A 44 7.54 1.04 -9.11
C LYS A 44 8.66 0.69 -10.11
N VAL A 45 9.32 -0.46 -9.94
CA VAL A 45 10.53 -0.82 -10.72
C VAL A 45 10.22 -1.84 -11.81
N ILE A 46 9.29 -2.76 -11.55
CA ILE A 46 9.00 -3.89 -12.43
C ILE A 46 7.74 -3.59 -13.26
N PRO A 47 7.75 -3.89 -14.59
CA PRO A 47 6.58 -3.78 -15.42
C PRO A 47 5.40 -4.57 -14.87
N LYS A 48 4.21 -4.00 -15.01
CA LYS A 48 2.95 -4.59 -14.53
C LYS A 48 2.72 -6.01 -15.06
N GLU A 49 2.97 -6.23 -16.35
CA GLU A 49 2.76 -7.53 -17.00
C GLU A 49 3.58 -8.64 -16.32
N VAL A 50 4.87 -8.39 -16.08
CA VAL A 50 5.78 -9.32 -15.40
C VAL A 50 5.31 -9.62 -13.97
N ILE A 51 4.79 -8.61 -13.28
CA ILE A 51 4.25 -8.78 -11.93
C ILE A 51 3.03 -9.71 -11.95
N ILE A 52 2.10 -9.49 -12.89
CA ILE A 52 0.88 -10.30 -13.03
C ILE A 52 1.24 -11.75 -13.35
N ASP A 53 2.16 -11.98 -14.28
CA ASP A 53 2.63 -13.32 -14.63
C ASP A 53 3.24 -14.03 -13.43
N CYS A 54 4.09 -13.35 -12.68
CA CYS A 54 4.65 -13.89 -11.44
C CYS A 54 3.57 -14.17 -10.38
N MET A 55 2.52 -13.36 -10.30
CA MET A 55 1.40 -13.62 -9.39
C MET A 55 0.62 -14.88 -9.80
N MET A 56 0.37 -15.09 -11.09
CA MET A 56 -0.33 -16.29 -11.57
C MET A 56 0.49 -17.55 -11.29
N GLN A 57 1.80 -17.51 -11.56
CA GLN A 57 2.71 -18.59 -11.21
C GLN A 57 2.78 -18.83 -9.69
N THR A 58 2.70 -17.77 -8.88
CA THR A 58 2.70 -17.89 -7.42
C THR A 58 1.46 -18.65 -6.93
N ILE A 59 0.28 -18.34 -7.48
CA ILE A 59 -0.97 -19.04 -7.16
C ILE A 59 -0.85 -20.52 -7.51
N ASP A 60 -0.38 -20.82 -8.72
CA ASP A 60 -0.23 -22.20 -9.19
C ASP A 60 0.73 -23.00 -8.30
N VAL A 61 1.93 -22.47 -8.05
CA VAL A 61 2.93 -23.12 -7.18
C VAL A 61 2.42 -23.32 -5.75
N GLN A 62 1.73 -22.32 -5.18
CA GLN A 62 1.16 -22.45 -3.84
C GLN A 62 0.04 -23.50 -3.79
N SER A 63 -0.76 -23.59 -4.85
CA SER A 63 -1.82 -24.58 -4.97
C SER A 63 -1.31 -26.01 -5.15
N GLN A 64 -0.12 -26.18 -5.77
CA GLN A 64 0.59 -27.45 -5.93
C GLN A 64 1.39 -27.88 -4.68
N GLY A 65 1.29 -27.12 -3.57
CA GLY A 65 1.92 -27.48 -2.30
C GLY A 65 3.11 -26.61 -1.90
N GLY A 66 3.44 -25.57 -2.68
CA GLY A 66 4.42 -24.54 -2.36
C GLY A 66 5.86 -24.88 -2.74
N MET A 67 6.79 -23.95 -2.49
CA MET A 67 8.23 -24.19 -2.66
C MET A 67 8.90 -24.51 -1.32
N LYS A 68 9.82 -25.47 -1.31
CA LYS A 68 10.65 -25.74 -0.13
C LYS A 68 11.58 -24.56 0.16
N GLN A 69 11.70 -24.19 1.42
CA GLN A 69 12.73 -23.30 1.90
C GLN A 69 14.02 -24.13 2.00
N VAL A 70 15.06 -23.71 1.29
CA VAL A 70 16.37 -24.36 1.40
C VAL A 70 17.00 -23.86 2.71
N SER A 71 16.86 -24.63 3.78
CA SER A 71 17.76 -24.56 4.93
C SER A 71 18.95 -25.49 4.66
N HIS A 72 20.16 -25.07 5.04
CA HIS A 72 21.36 -25.89 4.89
C HIS A 72 21.40 -27.08 5.86
N ASP A 73 20.52 -27.10 6.86
CA ASP A 73 20.43 -28.13 7.88
C ASP A 73 19.44 -29.21 7.42
N MET A 74 19.97 -30.40 7.12
CA MET A 74 19.22 -31.53 6.53
C MET A 74 18.26 -32.24 7.52
N GLU A 75 18.17 -31.79 8.77
CA GLU A 75 17.38 -32.45 9.82
C GLU A 75 16.22 -31.61 10.40
N ALA A 76 15.95 -30.42 9.85
CA ALA A 76 14.82 -29.61 10.30
C ALA A 76 13.66 -29.67 9.29
N ASP A 77 12.45 -29.87 9.83
CA ASP A 77 11.13 -29.71 9.21
C ASP A 77 11.15 -28.91 7.89
N GLU A 78 10.68 -29.51 6.79
CA GLU A 78 10.63 -28.87 5.47
C GLU A 78 9.71 -27.63 5.50
N LYS A 79 10.27 -26.49 5.92
CA LYS A 79 9.53 -25.23 5.94
C LYS A 79 9.18 -24.84 4.52
N LYS A 80 7.88 -24.68 4.26
CA LYS A 80 7.39 -24.15 2.98
C LYS A 80 7.61 -22.64 2.96
N LYS A 81 8.04 -22.12 1.81
CA LYS A 81 8.10 -20.67 1.58
C LYS A 81 6.69 -20.08 1.70
N SER A 82 6.61 -18.89 2.27
CA SER A 82 5.39 -18.08 2.21
C SER A 82 5.06 -17.69 0.77
N ALA A 83 3.81 -17.31 0.50
CA ALA A 83 3.40 -16.82 -0.82
C ALA A 83 4.29 -15.64 -1.28
N GLY A 84 4.61 -14.70 -0.39
CA GLY A 84 5.57 -13.62 -0.67
C GLY A 84 6.98 -14.13 -1.00
N GLY A 85 7.46 -15.15 -0.28
CA GLY A 85 8.75 -15.78 -0.55
C GLY A 85 8.81 -16.52 -1.89
N VAL A 86 7.71 -17.17 -2.29
CA VAL A 86 7.55 -17.79 -3.62
C VAL A 86 7.55 -16.71 -4.70
N PHE A 87 6.74 -15.66 -4.54
CA PHE A 87 6.65 -14.54 -5.48
C PHE A 87 8.02 -13.88 -5.71
N LEU A 88 8.76 -13.55 -4.65
CA LEU A 88 10.10 -12.97 -4.78
C LEU A 88 11.11 -13.95 -5.41
N THR A 89 10.92 -15.26 -5.23
CA THR A 89 11.76 -16.27 -5.89
C THR A 89 11.47 -16.33 -7.39
N LEU A 90 10.19 -16.29 -7.78
CA LEU A 90 9.77 -16.29 -9.18
C LEU A 90 10.21 -15.01 -9.90
N LEU A 91 10.06 -13.85 -9.26
CA LEU A 91 10.57 -12.57 -9.77
C LEU A 91 12.06 -12.62 -10.09
N LYS A 92 12.87 -13.22 -9.21
CA LYS A 92 14.33 -13.36 -9.43
C LYS A 92 14.68 -14.27 -10.60
N LYS A 93 13.81 -15.22 -10.93
CA LYS A 93 14.02 -16.21 -12.00
C LYS A 93 13.41 -15.76 -13.33
N ASN A 94 12.53 -14.76 -13.31
CA ASN A 94 11.81 -14.32 -14.49
C ASN A 94 12.77 -13.59 -15.47
N PRO A 95 12.85 -14.02 -16.75
CA PRO A 95 13.74 -13.41 -17.74
C PRO A 95 13.38 -11.95 -18.08
N GLY A 96 12.13 -11.54 -17.83
CA GLY A 96 11.67 -10.15 -17.97
C GLY A 96 12.16 -9.22 -16.85
N VAL A 97 12.86 -9.73 -15.84
CA VAL A 97 13.44 -8.93 -14.75
C VAL A 97 14.94 -8.85 -14.92
N THR A 98 15.43 -7.65 -15.24
CA THR A 98 16.87 -7.43 -15.40
C THR A 98 17.59 -7.38 -14.05
N LYS A 99 18.90 -7.66 -14.07
CA LYS A 99 19.75 -7.56 -12.87
C LYS A 99 19.74 -6.15 -12.28
N ASP A 100 19.61 -5.11 -13.11
CA ASP A 100 19.55 -3.72 -12.66
C ASP A 100 18.25 -3.41 -11.93
N MET A 101 17.12 -3.95 -12.38
CA MET A 101 15.84 -3.84 -11.68
C MET A 101 15.93 -4.49 -10.31
N MET A 102 16.52 -5.70 -10.23
CA MET A 102 16.77 -6.35 -8.94
C MET A 102 17.70 -5.52 -8.05
N LYS A 103 18.77 -4.94 -8.60
CA LYS A 103 19.69 -4.08 -7.86
C LYS A 103 18.98 -2.83 -7.31
N LYS A 104 18.08 -2.21 -8.09
CA LYS A 104 17.24 -1.09 -7.64
C LYS A 104 16.34 -1.49 -6.46
N LEU A 105 15.71 -2.67 -6.51
CA LEU A 105 14.91 -3.19 -5.40
C LEU A 105 15.73 -3.41 -4.13
N LEU A 106 16.89 -4.08 -4.26
CA LEU A 106 17.77 -4.31 -3.11
C LEU A 106 18.32 -3.00 -2.54
N LYS A 107 18.62 -2.02 -3.39
CA LYS A 107 19.07 -0.69 -2.96
C LYS A 107 17.97 0.05 -2.19
N ALA A 108 16.73 0.04 -2.68
CA ALA A 108 15.59 0.67 -2.01
C ALA A 108 15.37 0.10 -0.60
N GLU A 109 15.47 -1.22 -0.43
CA GLU A 109 15.38 -1.87 0.88
C GLU A 109 16.53 -1.46 1.82
N LYS A 110 17.77 -1.45 1.30
CA LYS A 110 18.96 -1.06 2.08
C LYS A 110 18.91 0.42 2.50
N ASP A 111 18.48 1.30 1.61
CA ASP A 111 18.37 2.73 1.89
C ASP A 111 17.31 2.96 2.97
N ARG A 112 16.13 2.30 2.87
CA ARG A 112 15.08 2.39 3.89
C ARG A 112 15.52 1.85 5.25
N ALA A 113 16.27 0.74 5.27
CA ALA A 113 16.83 0.20 6.51
C ALA A 113 17.84 1.17 7.15
N ARG A 114 18.66 1.85 6.34
CA ARG A 114 19.61 2.86 6.81
C ARG A 114 18.90 4.08 7.38
N ASP A 115 17.86 4.56 6.71
CA ASP A 115 17.07 5.71 7.17
C ASP A 115 16.37 5.38 8.49
N LYS A 116 15.74 4.20 8.60
CA LYS A 116 15.15 3.72 9.86
C LYS A 116 16.19 3.71 11.00
N ARG A 117 17.41 3.22 10.74
CA ARG A 117 18.50 3.23 11.73
C ARG A 117 18.91 4.65 12.13
N ARG A 118 19.01 5.57 11.17
CA ARG A 118 19.33 6.98 11.43
C ARG A 118 18.25 7.64 12.29
N THR A 119 16.98 7.46 11.95
CA THR A 119 15.86 8.01 12.73
C THR A 119 15.89 7.48 14.16
N LEU A 120 16.08 6.18 14.35
CA LEU A 120 16.20 5.59 15.69
C LEU A 120 17.40 6.17 16.46
N SER A 121 18.55 6.33 15.81
CA SER A 121 19.73 6.94 16.43
C SER A 121 19.52 8.41 16.79
N MET A 122 18.72 9.16 16.03
CA MET A 122 18.37 10.54 16.37
C MET A 122 17.41 10.60 17.56
N LEU A 123 16.43 9.68 17.61
CA LEU A 123 15.49 9.58 18.73
C LEU A 123 16.19 9.24 20.05
N ASP A 124 17.19 8.36 20.03
CA ASP A 124 18.03 8.04 21.22
C ASP A 124 18.77 9.26 21.77
N GLY A 125 19.08 10.24 20.92
CA GLY A 125 19.74 11.49 21.32
C GLY A 125 18.79 12.55 21.88
N LEU A 126 17.48 12.33 21.82
CA LEU A 126 16.49 13.27 22.35
C LEU A 126 16.21 12.95 23.81
N ASP A 127 16.52 13.91 24.68
CA ASP A 127 16.15 13.85 26.10
C ASP A 127 14.67 14.28 26.23
N ILE A 128 13.77 13.31 26.15
CA ILE A 128 12.32 13.51 26.16
C ILE A 128 11.88 14.24 27.44
N ASP A 129 12.58 14.03 28.54
CA ASP A 129 12.27 14.66 29.85
C ASP A 129 12.55 16.17 29.86
N LYS A 130 13.41 16.65 28.94
CA LYS A 130 13.68 18.08 28.76
C LYS A 130 12.72 18.76 27.78
N ILE A 131 11.91 18.00 27.05
CA ILE A 131 10.92 18.56 26.13
C ILE A 131 9.73 19.06 26.97
N LYS A 132 9.69 20.37 27.23
CA LYS A 132 8.51 21.03 27.81
C LYS A 132 7.36 21.01 26.80
N ILE A 133 6.52 19.98 26.88
CA ILE A 133 5.24 19.94 26.16
C ILE A 133 4.35 21.01 26.80
N PRO A 134 3.92 22.06 26.08
CA PRO A 134 2.92 22.98 26.59
C PRO A 134 1.70 22.18 26.99
N LYS A 135 1.22 22.33 28.23
CA LYS A 135 -0.02 21.67 28.67
C LYS A 135 -1.10 21.96 27.64
N LEU A 136 -1.76 20.90 27.16
CA LEU A 136 -2.94 21.00 26.32
C LEU A 136 -3.86 22.08 26.89
N ILE A 137 -4.26 22.98 26.00
CA ILE A 137 -5.34 23.95 26.18
C ILE A 137 -6.45 23.31 27.03
N GLN A 138 -6.82 23.98 28.12
CA GLN A 138 -7.90 23.51 28.97
C GLN A 138 -9.20 23.42 28.15
N PRO A 139 -10.06 22.41 28.39
CA PRO A 139 -11.29 22.19 27.62
C PRO A 139 -12.28 23.38 27.60
N GLN A 140 -12.01 24.44 28.37
CA GLN A 140 -12.79 25.67 28.43
C GLN A 140 -12.61 26.56 27.18
N GLU A 141 -11.45 26.52 26.50
CA GLU A 141 -11.21 27.33 25.28
C GLU A 141 -11.86 26.73 24.01
N ILE A 142 -12.43 25.53 24.08
CA ILE A 142 -13.16 24.91 22.95
C ILE A 142 -14.54 25.56 22.75
N GLN A 143 -15.11 26.20 23.79
CA GLN A 143 -16.45 26.80 23.69
C GLN A 143 -16.46 28.20 23.05
N GLU A 144 -15.35 28.93 23.00
CA GLU A 144 -15.32 30.28 22.42
C GLU A 144 -15.16 30.28 20.88
N ILE A 145 -14.71 29.17 20.29
CA ILE A 145 -14.60 29.05 18.82
C ILE A 145 -15.96 28.72 18.18
N GLN A 146 -16.93 28.20 18.94
CA GLN A 146 -18.28 27.92 18.42
C GLN A 146 -19.26 29.09 18.53
N THR A 147 -18.94 30.15 19.28
CA THR A 147 -19.86 31.30 19.47
C THR A 147 -19.55 32.53 18.62
N GLN A 148 -18.41 32.58 17.91
CA GLN A 148 -18.11 33.67 16.96
C GLN A 148 -18.35 33.31 15.48
N GLY A 149 -19.00 32.17 15.20
CA GLY A 149 -19.39 31.75 13.84
C GLY A 149 -20.87 31.96 13.48
N ALA A 150 -21.68 32.55 14.37
CA ALA A 150 -23.12 32.73 14.15
C ALA A 150 -23.55 34.18 14.36
N SER A 151 -23.12 35.07 13.47
CA SER A 151 -23.82 36.34 13.21
C SER A 151 -23.55 36.76 11.76
N VAL A 152 -24.12 36.03 10.81
CA VAL A 152 -24.41 36.64 9.50
C VAL A 152 -25.68 37.46 9.70
N ASP A 153 -25.47 38.74 9.94
CA ASP A 153 -26.48 39.80 9.98
C ASP A 153 -27.26 39.80 8.66
N GLN A 154 -28.50 39.31 8.70
CA GLN A 154 -29.48 39.43 7.62
C GLN A 154 -30.06 40.85 7.63
N SER A 155 -29.26 41.85 7.26
CA SER A 155 -29.80 43.19 6.98
C SER A 155 -28.90 44.00 6.06
N LYS A 156 -28.84 43.60 4.77
CA LYS A 156 -28.72 44.50 3.60
C LYS A 156 -28.67 43.73 2.30
N GLY A 157 -29.53 44.11 1.35
CA GLY A 157 -29.19 44.07 -0.07
C GLY A 157 -29.62 42.83 -0.85
N ASN A 158 -30.88 42.85 -1.28
CA ASN A 158 -31.35 42.53 -2.63
C ASN A 158 -30.24 42.23 -3.67
N LEU A 159 -30.35 41.10 -4.39
CA LEU A 159 -30.36 40.98 -5.87
C LEU A 159 -30.35 39.49 -6.31
N ASN A 160 -31.41 39.12 -7.02
CA ASN A 160 -31.53 38.06 -8.04
C ASN A 160 -31.40 36.58 -7.61
N ALA A 161 -32.53 36.01 -7.15
CA ALA A 161 -32.85 34.62 -7.47
C ALA A 161 -33.63 34.62 -8.79
N GLU A 162 -33.06 33.96 -9.79
CA GLU A 162 -33.63 33.80 -11.12
C GLU A 162 -35.02 33.16 -11.08
N MET A 163 -35.84 33.65 -12.00
CA MET A 163 -37.12 33.11 -12.39
C MET A 163 -37.01 31.64 -12.76
N LEU A 164 -37.79 30.78 -12.10
CA LEU A 164 -38.24 29.53 -12.69
C LEU A 164 -39.50 29.06 -11.97
N ASP A 165 -40.62 29.73 -12.25
CA ASP A 165 -41.85 29.02 -12.59
C ASP A 165 -42.88 30.00 -13.20
N SER A 166 -43.61 29.53 -14.21
CA SER A 166 -44.71 30.16 -14.97
C SER A 166 -44.39 30.45 -16.44
N LEU A 167 -44.37 29.39 -17.26
CA LEU A 167 -44.84 29.49 -18.64
C LEU A 167 -46.37 29.63 -18.63
N PRO A 168 -46.98 30.57 -19.38
CA PRO A 168 -48.41 30.53 -19.63
C PRO A 168 -48.72 29.53 -20.75
N ASP A 169 -49.77 28.74 -20.53
CA ASP A 169 -50.45 27.98 -21.58
C ASP A 169 -50.98 28.95 -22.67
N ILE A 170 -50.58 28.70 -23.93
CA ILE A 170 -51.37 28.70 -25.19
C ILE A 170 -50.46 28.12 -26.29
#